data_AF-A0A3P5ZCY4-F1
#
_entry.id   AF-A0A3P5ZCY4-F1
#
_cell.length_a   1.000
_cell.length_b   1.000
_cell.length_c   1.000
_cell.angle_alpha   90.00
_cell.angle_beta   90.00
_cell.angle_gamma   90.00
#
_symmetry.space_group_name_H-M   'P 1'
#
loop_
_entity.id
_entity.type
_entity.pdbx_description
1 polymer ?
#
loop_
_entity_poly.entity_id
_entity_poly.type
_entity_poly.pdbx_seq_one_letter_code
_entity_poly.pdbx_strand_id
1 'polypeptide(L)'
;MSRLEAEGRAPSCWWRFGFWLTILAGLIILIVWINLRPTGSDIPKCSVEYFYVPALNKTLNSRLNTTLNFMVRLANPNSEQGIYYDDVHLSFSSVTYVFIANYTVPRFYQGRKKKAKKWGQVVPLNNQTVLEAVLPNGLASFRINLKTQVRYKNSFWKTRRFGVDVGAEVGVNGDGVKANKKGIRLKKSDSSSSSSLRSYFPVCVLTNLLAFFAIC
;
A
#
# COMPACT_ATOMS: atom_id res chain seq x y z
N MET A 1 -41.18 -69.44 12.02
CA MET A 1 -39.88 -69.25 11.34
C MET A 1 -40.09 -68.31 10.16
N SER A 2 -40.27 -67.02 10.46
CA SER A 2 -40.47 -65.95 9.46
C SER A 2 -39.12 -65.35 9.11
N ARG A 3 -38.75 -65.52 7.84
CA ARG A 3 -37.48 -65.10 7.25
C ARG A 3 -37.57 -63.62 6.87
N LEU A 4 -36.55 -62.90 7.35
CA LEU A 4 -36.12 -61.53 7.08
C LEU A 4 -36.35 -61.05 5.63
N GLU A 5 -36.97 -59.89 5.47
CA GLU A 5 -36.65 -58.96 4.38
C GLU A 5 -36.52 -57.55 4.97
N ALA A 6 -35.30 -57.25 5.43
CA ALA A 6 -34.88 -55.88 5.70
C ALA A 6 -34.60 -55.21 4.36
N GLU A 7 -35.54 -54.41 3.87
CA GLU A 7 -35.38 -53.60 2.68
C GLU A 7 -34.36 -52.48 2.96
N GLY A 8 -33.08 -52.79 2.69
CA GLY A 8 -31.98 -51.84 2.74
C GLY A 8 -32.15 -50.79 1.65
N ARG A 9 -32.87 -49.71 1.97
CA ARG A 9 -33.05 -48.55 1.10
C ARG A 9 -31.67 -47.92 0.82
N ALA A 10 -31.12 -48.19 -0.36
CA ALA A 10 -29.84 -47.67 -0.80
C ALA A 10 -29.80 -46.14 -0.62
N PRO A 11 -28.72 -45.55 -0.06
CA PRO A 11 -28.65 -44.10 0.12
C PRO A 11 -28.80 -43.43 -1.25
N SER A 12 -29.88 -42.65 -1.39
CA SER A 12 -30.29 -42.07 -2.66
C SER A 12 -29.11 -41.36 -3.35
N CYS A 13 -28.86 -41.70 -4.62
CA CYS A 13 -27.74 -41.14 -5.41
C CYS A 13 -27.75 -39.60 -5.44
N TRP A 14 -28.90 -38.98 -5.19
CA TRP A 14 -29.08 -37.53 -5.11
C TRP A 14 -28.35 -36.88 -3.93
N TRP A 15 -28.21 -37.57 -2.79
CA TRP A 15 -27.47 -37.04 -1.64
C TRP A 15 -25.98 -36.88 -1.93
N ARG A 16 -25.40 -37.87 -2.62
CA ARG A 16 -23.98 -37.82 -3.02
C ARG A 16 -23.72 -36.69 -4.00
N PHE A 17 -24.63 -36.47 -4.95
CA PHE A 17 -24.50 -35.40 -5.95
C PHE A 17 -24.63 -34.00 -5.32
N GLY A 18 -25.57 -33.82 -4.39
CA GLY A 18 -25.76 -32.56 -3.67
C GLY A 18 -24.52 -32.15 -2.86
N PHE A 19 -23.87 -33.11 -2.21
CA PHE A 19 -22.65 -32.87 -1.43
C PHE A 19 -21.46 -32.42 -2.28
N TRP A 20 -21.26 -32.99 -3.48
CA TRP A 20 -20.19 -32.55 -4.38
C TRP A 20 -20.44 -31.13 -4.90
N LEU A 21 -21.70 -30.77 -5.15
CA LEU A 21 -22.08 -29.45 -5.64
C LEU A 21 -21.83 -28.36 -4.59
N THR A 22 -22.12 -28.63 -3.31
CA THR A 22 -21.85 -27.67 -2.22
C THR A 22 -20.36 -27.47 -1.99
N ILE A 23 -19.55 -28.55 -2.04
CA ILE A 23 -18.08 -28.45 -1.96
C ILE A 23 -17.54 -27.60 -3.11
N LEU A 24 -18.00 -27.84 -4.34
CA LEU A 24 -17.54 -27.09 -5.51
C LEU A 24 -17.89 -25.60 -5.41
N ALA A 25 -19.10 -25.27 -4.97
CA ALA A 25 -19.53 -23.89 -4.75
C ALA A 25 -18.67 -23.19 -3.66
N GLY A 26 -18.40 -23.89 -2.55
CA GLY A 26 -17.53 -23.39 -1.48
C GLY A 26 -16.10 -23.12 -1.96
N LEU A 27 -15.54 -24.03 -2.77
CA LEU A 27 -14.22 -23.87 -3.39
C LEU A 27 -14.16 -22.65 -4.32
N ILE A 28 -15.17 -22.44 -5.16
CA ILE A 28 -15.23 -21.28 -6.06
C ILE A 28 -15.25 -19.98 -5.26
N ILE A 29 -16.08 -19.90 -4.22
CA ILE A 29 -16.15 -18.73 -3.34
C ILE A 29 -14.81 -18.48 -2.65
N LEU A 30 -14.15 -19.53 -2.15
CA LEU A 30 -12.84 -19.43 -1.51
C LEU A 30 -11.76 -18.94 -2.48
N ILE A 31 -11.75 -19.45 -3.71
CA ILE A 31 -10.82 -19.02 -4.77
C ILE A 31 -11.07 -17.55 -5.11
N VAL A 32 -12.32 -17.15 -5.33
CA VAL A 32 -12.67 -15.74 -5.59
C VAL A 32 -12.25 -14.84 -4.43
N TRP A 33 -12.46 -15.29 -3.19
CA TRP A 33 -12.06 -14.58 -1.98
C TRP A 33 -10.55 -14.35 -1.90
N ILE A 34 -9.75 -15.39 -2.14
CA ILE A 34 -8.28 -15.32 -2.11
C ILE A 34 -7.78 -14.36 -3.20
N ASN A 35 -8.36 -14.39 -4.40
CA ASN A 35 -7.97 -13.52 -5.51
C ASN A 35 -8.35 -12.04 -5.31
N LEU A 36 -9.40 -11.76 -4.53
CA LEU A 36 -9.84 -10.39 -4.25
C LEU A 36 -9.07 -9.72 -3.11
N ARG A 37 -8.34 -10.48 -2.28
CA ARG A 37 -7.51 -9.93 -1.21
C ARG A 37 -6.19 -9.43 -1.81
N PRO A 38 -5.89 -8.12 -1.77
CA PRO A 38 -4.54 -7.65 -2.06
C PRO A 38 -3.61 -8.25 -1.01
N THR A 39 -2.66 -9.05 -1.46
CA THR A 39 -1.62 -9.60 -0.59
C THR A 39 -0.63 -8.50 -0.23
N GLY A 40 0.12 -8.64 0.87
CA GLY A 40 1.15 -7.66 1.24
C GLY A 40 2.20 -7.42 0.14
N SER A 41 2.39 -8.40 -0.75
CA SER A 41 3.24 -8.30 -1.94
C SER A 41 2.69 -7.41 -3.06
N ASP A 42 1.39 -7.13 -3.08
CA ASP A 42 0.73 -6.33 -4.12
C ASP A 42 0.82 -4.81 -3.86
N ILE A 43 1.25 -4.41 -2.66
CA ILE A 43 1.35 -3.02 -2.25
C ILE A 43 2.40 -2.31 -3.13
N PRO A 44 2.08 -1.13 -3.71
CA PRO A 44 3.02 -0.40 -4.53
C PRO A 44 4.28 -0.01 -3.76
N LYS A 45 5.44 -0.32 -4.33
CA LYS A 45 6.73 -0.01 -3.73
C LYS A 45 7.06 1.45 -4.01
N CYS A 46 7.06 2.28 -2.97
CA CYS A 46 7.42 3.69 -3.06
C CYS A 46 8.86 3.91 -2.60
N SER A 47 9.60 4.75 -3.30
CA SER A 47 10.98 5.09 -2.96
C SER A 47 11.33 6.52 -3.38
N VAL A 48 12.17 7.18 -2.60
CA VAL A 48 12.69 8.52 -2.90
C VAL A 48 14.07 8.37 -3.54
N GLU A 49 14.15 8.68 -4.83
CA GLU A 49 15.37 8.54 -5.62
C GLU A 49 16.22 9.82 -5.58
N TYR A 50 15.57 10.98 -5.65
CA TYR A 50 16.24 12.28 -5.64
C TYR A 50 15.64 13.15 -4.54
N PHE A 51 16.50 13.87 -3.82
CA PHE A 51 16.11 14.83 -2.79
C PHE A 51 17.20 15.89 -2.69
N TYR A 52 16.83 17.15 -2.88
CA TYR A 52 17.73 18.28 -2.90
C TYR A 52 17.10 19.54 -2.31
N VAL A 53 17.83 20.18 -1.40
CA VAL A 53 17.43 21.39 -0.67
C VAL A 53 18.52 22.44 -0.85
N PRO A 54 18.41 23.37 -1.81
CA PRO A 54 19.43 24.39 -2.06
C PRO A 54 19.72 25.27 -0.84
N ALA A 55 18.74 25.50 0.03
CA ALA A 55 18.89 26.33 1.22
C ALA A 55 19.96 25.82 2.21
N LEU A 56 20.27 24.51 2.17
CA LEU A 56 21.32 23.92 3.00
C LEU A 56 22.70 24.05 2.39
N ASN A 57 22.81 24.27 1.07
CA ASN A 57 24.09 24.32 0.39
C ASN A 57 24.88 25.59 0.76
N LYS A 58 25.92 25.42 1.58
CA LYS A 58 26.77 26.52 2.06
C LYS A 58 27.60 27.20 0.96
N THR A 59 27.87 26.49 -0.14
CA THR A 59 28.70 27.00 -1.25
C THR A 59 27.92 27.92 -2.19
N LEU A 60 26.59 27.80 -2.21
CA LEU A 60 25.74 28.70 -2.96
C LEU A 60 25.39 29.90 -2.08
N ASN A 61 25.49 31.12 -2.61
CA ASN A 61 24.90 32.35 -2.01
C ASN A 61 23.36 32.34 -2.09
N SER A 62 22.77 31.16 -1.93
CA SER A 62 21.41 30.75 -2.26
C SER A 62 20.58 30.53 -0.99
N ARG A 63 20.97 31.14 0.14
CA ARG A 63 20.14 31.17 1.37
C ARG A 63 18.77 31.82 1.13
N LEU A 64 18.54 32.40 -0.05
CA LEU A 64 17.26 32.94 -0.52
C LEU A 64 16.46 31.95 -1.40
N ASN A 65 17.05 30.88 -1.95
CA ASN A 65 16.32 29.91 -2.77
C ASN A 65 15.60 28.89 -1.88
N THR A 66 14.36 29.24 -1.57
CA THR A 66 13.40 28.53 -0.73
C THR A 66 12.70 27.40 -1.51
N THR A 67 13.47 26.51 -2.13
CA THR A 67 12.92 25.41 -2.94
C THR A 67 13.27 24.05 -2.36
N LEU A 68 12.36 23.09 -2.52
CA LEU A 68 12.60 21.68 -2.20
C LEU A 68 12.36 20.85 -3.45
N ASN A 69 13.42 20.25 -4.00
CA ASN A 69 13.33 19.43 -5.20
C ASN A 69 13.42 17.95 -4.82
N PHE A 70 12.49 17.15 -5.31
CA PHE A 70 12.48 15.72 -5.03
C PHE A 70 11.94 14.90 -6.21
N MET A 71 12.30 13.62 -6.22
CA MET A 71 11.72 12.64 -7.15
C MET A 71 11.29 11.39 -6.38
N VAL A 72 9.99 11.12 -6.41
CA VAL A 72 9.42 9.88 -5.91
C VAL A 72 9.26 8.89 -7.06
N ARG A 73 9.71 7.67 -6.83
CA ARG A 73 9.48 6.53 -7.71
C ARG A 73 8.45 5.61 -7.07
N LEU A 74 7.37 5.36 -7.80
CA LEU A 74 6.35 4.37 -7.46
C LEU A 74 6.50 3.19 -8.41
N ALA A 75 6.60 1.97 -7.88
CA ALA A 75 6.72 0.76 -8.66
C ALA A 75 5.55 -0.17 -8.35
N ASN A 76 4.82 -0.56 -9.41
CA ASN A 76 3.81 -1.59 -9.31
C ASN A 76 4.48 -2.98 -9.38
N PRO A 77 4.51 -3.77 -8.29
CA PRO A 77 5.08 -5.11 -8.33
C PRO A 77 4.16 -6.13 -9.02
N ASN A 78 2.87 -5.83 -9.16
CA ASN A 78 1.85 -6.75 -9.63
C ASN A 78 1.92 -6.94 -11.15
N SER A 79 1.94 -8.20 -11.60
CA SER A 79 1.90 -8.60 -13.02
C SER A 79 0.52 -8.61 -13.63
N GLU A 80 -0.49 -8.90 -12.82
CA GLU A 80 -1.87 -9.13 -13.27
C GLU A 80 -2.67 -7.83 -13.27
N GLN A 81 -2.39 -6.92 -12.33
CA GLN A 81 -3.23 -5.75 -12.07
C GLN A 81 -2.45 -4.45 -12.29
N GLY A 82 -3.13 -3.47 -12.92
CA GLY A 82 -2.68 -2.09 -12.92
C GLY A 82 -3.17 -1.36 -11.66
N ILE A 83 -2.54 -0.24 -11.32
CA ILE A 83 -2.87 0.55 -10.12
C ILE A 83 -3.33 1.93 -10.55
N TYR A 84 -4.54 2.32 -10.13
CA TYR A 84 -4.98 3.70 -10.12
C TYR A 84 -4.63 4.30 -8.76
N TYR A 85 -3.79 5.33 -8.78
CA TYR A 85 -3.57 6.17 -7.61
C TYR A 85 -4.59 7.29 -7.65
N ASP A 86 -5.27 7.50 -6.53
CA ASP A 86 -5.89 8.79 -6.24
C ASP A 86 -4.77 9.82 -5.97
N ASP A 87 -5.12 11.02 -5.55
CA ASP A 87 -4.13 12.08 -5.31
C ASP A 87 -3.12 11.60 -4.23
N VAL A 88 -1.82 11.72 -4.54
CA VAL A 88 -0.74 11.25 -3.66
C VAL A 88 -0.24 12.43 -2.85
N HIS A 89 -0.55 12.43 -1.55
CA HIS A 89 -0.14 13.47 -0.63
C HIS A 89 1.22 13.12 -0.04
N LEU A 90 2.18 14.01 -0.25
CA LEU A 90 3.50 13.97 0.33
C LEU A 90 3.58 15.05 1.41
N SER A 91 4.01 14.66 2.60
CA SER A 91 4.35 15.59 3.67
C SER A 91 5.81 15.45 4.06
N PHE A 92 6.46 16.59 4.22
CA PHE A 92 7.84 16.72 4.63
C PHE A 92 7.84 17.34 6.02
N SER A 93 8.51 16.69 6.95
CA SER A 93 8.66 17.16 8.33
C SER A 93 10.10 16.96 8.81
N SER A 94 10.49 17.69 9.83
CA SER A 94 11.73 17.42 10.57
C SER A 94 11.63 16.10 11.34
N VAL A 95 12.76 15.60 11.86
CA VAL A 95 12.80 14.46 12.80
C VAL A 95 11.99 14.74 14.07
N THR A 96 11.91 16.01 14.48
CA THR A 96 11.09 16.50 15.59
C THR A 96 9.62 16.72 15.24
N TYR A 97 9.15 16.22 14.09
CA TYR A 97 7.77 16.34 13.59
C TYR A 97 7.29 17.75 13.25
N VAL A 98 8.19 18.73 13.19
CA VAL A 98 7.88 20.07 12.70
C VAL A 98 7.52 19.99 11.21
N PHE A 99 6.37 20.54 10.83
CA PHE A 99 5.92 20.57 9.45
C PHE A 99 6.81 21.51 8.62
N ILE A 100 7.28 21.03 7.47
CA ILE A 100 8.15 21.80 6.57
C ILE A 100 7.41 22.14 5.28
N ALA A 101 6.80 21.13 4.64
CA ALA A 101 6.16 21.29 3.35
C ALA A 101 5.15 20.18 3.06
N ASN A 102 4.21 20.47 2.16
CA ASN A 102 3.35 19.49 1.53
C ASN A 102 3.49 19.57 0.01
N TYR A 103 3.21 18.45 -0.66
CA TYR A 103 3.10 18.40 -2.11
C TYR A 103 2.08 17.34 -2.49
N THR A 104 1.30 17.58 -3.53
CA THR A 104 0.33 16.60 -4.03
C THR A 104 0.67 16.24 -5.46
N VAL A 105 0.95 14.96 -5.70
CA VAL A 105 1.05 14.45 -7.07
C VAL A 105 -0.38 14.12 -7.52
N PRO A 106 -0.84 14.65 -8.66
CA PRO A 106 -2.19 14.38 -9.14
C PRO A 106 -2.37 12.90 -9.45
N ARG A 107 -3.61 12.41 -9.27
CA ARG A 107 -4.03 11.05 -9.61
C ARG A 107 -3.48 10.58 -10.95
N PHE A 108 -3.05 9.33 -11.00
CA PHE A 108 -2.51 8.75 -12.23
C PHE A 108 -2.70 7.24 -12.27
N TYR A 109 -2.68 6.70 -13.48
CA TYR A 109 -2.70 5.27 -13.70
C TYR A 109 -1.29 4.73 -13.93
N GLN A 110 -1.02 3.57 -13.35
CA GLN A 110 0.21 2.81 -13.54
C GLN A 110 -0.12 1.40 -14.04
N GLY A 111 0.42 1.05 -15.21
CA GLY A 111 0.27 -0.29 -15.78
C GLY A 111 0.93 -1.40 -14.94
N ARG A 112 0.67 -2.64 -15.33
CA ARG A 112 1.24 -3.87 -14.75
C ARG A 112 2.76 -3.88 -14.84
N LYS A 113 3.46 -4.24 -13.75
CA LYS A 113 4.94 -4.25 -13.67
C LYS A 113 5.64 -2.96 -14.12
N LYS A 114 4.92 -1.83 -14.24
CA LYS A 114 5.49 -0.54 -14.65
C LYS A 114 6.02 0.23 -13.46
N LYS A 115 6.88 1.21 -13.75
CA LYS A 115 7.46 2.15 -12.78
C LYS A 115 7.09 3.57 -13.21
N ALA A 116 6.66 4.39 -12.26
CA ALA A 116 6.37 5.79 -12.47
C ALA A 116 7.36 6.63 -11.67
N LYS A 117 7.96 7.63 -12.32
CA LYS A 117 8.78 8.66 -11.68
C LYS A 117 7.98 9.95 -11.65
N LYS A 118 7.91 10.57 -10.47
CA LYS A 118 7.15 11.79 -10.24
C LYS A 118 8.09 12.80 -9.61
N TRP A 119 8.41 13.83 -10.39
CA TRP A 119 9.15 14.99 -9.94
C TRP A 119 8.22 15.93 -9.20
N GLY A 120 8.72 16.54 -8.14
CA GLY A 120 8.02 17.57 -7.40
C GLY A 120 8.99 18.64 -6.96
N GLN A 121 8.47 19.86 -6.93
CA GLN A 121 9.16 21.02 -6.41
C GLN A 121 8.19 21.75 -5.50
N VAL A 122 8.62 22.05 -4.27
CA VAL A 122 7.86 22.87 -3.33
C VAL A 122 8.47 24.26 -3.28
N VAL A 123 7.64 25.28 -3.49
CA VAL A 123 7.97 26.70 -3.35
C VAL A 123 6.73 27.42 -2.80
N PRO A 124 6.85 28.34 -1.82
CA PRO A 124 8.05 28.69 -1.07
C PRO A 124 8.28 27.76 0.14
N LEU A 125 9.55 27.55 0.50
CA LEU A 125 9.99 26.79 1.68
C LEU A 125 10.49 27.73 2.78
N ASN A 126 10.08 27.53 4.04
CA ASN A 126 10.61 28.35 5.14
C ASN A 126 12.01 27.86 5.55
N ASN A 127 13.05 28.62 5.23
CA ASN A 127 14.44 28.24 5.51
C ASN A 127 14.72 28.08 7.02
N GLN A 128 14.02 28.80 7.90
CA GLN A 128 14.17 28.63 9.35
C GLN A 128 13.79 27.20 9.77
N THR A 129 12.64 26.70 9.29
CA THR A 129 12.19 25.33 9.57
C THR A 129 13.09 24.25 8.97
N VAL A 130 13.79 24.57 7.88
CA VAL A 130 14.78 23.68 7.24
C VAL A 130 16.07 23.63 8.07
N LEU A 131 16.49 24.76 8.64
CA LEU A 131 17.65 24.84 9.52
C LEU A 131 17.40 24.09 10.84
N GLU A 132 16.16 24.07 11.34
CA GLU A 132 15.78 23.25 12.49
C GLU A 132 15.87 21.74 12.23
N ALA A 133 15.87 21.32 10.96
CA ALA A 133 16.09 19.92 10.59
C ALA A 133 17.58 19.53 10.54
N VAL A 134 18.49 20.50 10.73
CA VAL A 134 19.95 20.27 10.80
C VAL A 134 20.32 19.72 12.17
N LEU A 135 20.90 18.54 12.18
CA LEU A 135 21.42 17.88 13.39
C LEU A 135 22.76 18.50 13.81
N PRO A 136 23.18 18.30 15.08
CA PRO A 136 24.43 18.86 15.62
C PRO A 136 25.69 18.42 14.86
N ASN A 137 25.63 17.27 14.18
CA ASN A 137 26.71 16.75 13.34
C ASN A 137 26.80 17.43 11.96
N GLY A 138 25.95 18.42 11.67
CA GLY A 138 25.92 19.15 10.40
C GLY A 138 25.17 18.44 9.27
N LEU A 139 24.57 17.28 9.53
CA LEU A 139 23.67 16.59 8.59
C LEU A 139 22.24 17.05 8.84
N ALA A 140 21.44 17.28 7.80
CA ALA A 140 20.01 17.51 7.95
C ALA A 140 19.24 16.20 7.77
N SER A 141 18.19 15.98 8.55
CA SER A 141 17.35 14.79 8.39
C SER A 141 15.89 15.16 8.22
N PHE A 142 15.29 14.65 7.13
CA PHE A 142 13.91 14.94 6.75
C PHE A 142 13.09 13.67 6.78
N ARG A 143 11.96 13.70 7.47
CA ARG A 143 10.96 12.66 7.40
C ARG A 143 9.98 12.97 6.27
N ILE A 144 9.79 11.99 5.40
CA ILE A 144 8.88 12.07 4.26
C ILE A 144 7.78 11.05 4.50
N ASN A 145 6.53 11.48 4.55
CA ASN A 145 5.38 10.59 4.60
C ASN A 145 4.57 10.72 3.31
N LEU A 146 4.12 9.59 2.79
CA LEU A 146 3.33 9.45 1.58
C LEU A 146 2.02 8.79 1.94
N LYS A 147 0.92 9.51 1.73
CA LYS A 147 -0.44 9.04 1.93
C LYS A 147 -1.20 9.08 0.61
N THR A 148 -1.79 7.96 0.22
CA THR A 148 -2.62 7.88 -0.98
C THR A 148 -3.65 6.76 -0.86
N GLN A 149 -4.64 6.77 -1.75
CA GLN A 149 -5.56 5.66 -1.93
C GLN A 149 -5.34 5.04 -3.30
N VAL A 150 -5.32 3.71 -3.35
CA VAL A 150 -5.08 2.96 -4.58
C VAL A 150 -6.25 2.05 -4.91
N ARG A 151 -6.50 1.86 -6.21
CA ARG A 151 -7.46 0.88 -6.73
C ARG A 151 -6.74 -0.01 -7.73
N TYR A 152 -6.85 -1.30 -7.55
CA TYR A 152 -6.31 -2.26 -8.51
C TYR A 152 -7.33 -2.48 -9.62
N LYS A 153 -6.90 -2.33 -10.86
CA LYS A 153 -7.70 -2.62 -12.05
C LYS A 153 -7.16 -3.88 -12.70
N ASN A 154 -8.00 -4.90 -12.77
CA ASN A 154 -7.80 -6.00 -13.70
C ASN A 154 -8.56 -5.73 -15.02
N SER A 155 -8.44 -6.60 -16.01
CA SER A 155 -9.10 -6.38 -17.31
C SER A 155 -10.63 -6.17 -17.22
N PHE A 156 -11.29 -6.82 -16.24
CA PHE A 156 -12.76 -6.86 -16.16
C PHE A 156 -13.38 -6.02 -15.03
N TRP A 157 -12.65 -5.75 -13.95
CA TRP A 157 -13.18 -5.00 -12.79
C TRP A 157 -12.12 -4.16 -12.09
N LYS A 158 -12.58 -3.22 -11.27
CA LYS A 158 -11.77 -2.43 -10.35
C LYS A 158 -12.07 -2.86 -8.92
N THR A 159 -11.04 -2.96 -8.09
CA THR A 159 -11.21 -3.22 -6.66
C THR A 159 -11.72 -1.98 -5.93
N ARG A 160 -12.10 -2.17 -4.66
CA ARG A 160 -12.28 -1.07 -3.71
C ARG A 160 -10.98 -0.27 -3.55
N ARG A 161 -11.11 0.96 -3.03
CA ARG A 161 -9.98 1.80 -2.61
C ARG A 161 -9.28 1.21 -1.40
N PHE A 162 -7.96 1.18 -1.43
CA PHE A 162 -7.08 0.79 -0.34
C PHE A 162 -6.18 1.95 0.05
N GLY A 163 -6.11 2.28 1.33
CA GLY A 163 -5.20 3.30 1.84
C GLY A 163 -3.76 2.78 1.88
N VAL A 164 -2.82 3.61 1.42
CA VAL A 164 -1.37 3.40 1.51
C VAL A 164 -0.79 4.57 2.30
N ASP A 165 -0.16 4.25 3.42
CA ASP A 165 0.53 5.21 4.29
C ASP A 165 1.94 4.66 4.56
N VAL A 166 2.94 5.33 3.99
CA VAL A 166 4.34 4.91 4.06
C VAL A 166 5.24 6.12 4.27
N GLY A 167 6.27 5.97 5.09
CA GLY A 167 7.25 7.02 5.33
C GLY A 167 8.69 6.51 5.33
N ALA A 168 9.62 7.44 5.24
CA ALA A 168 11.04 7.19 5.50
C ALA A 168 11.72 8.46 5.98
N GLU A 169 12.85 8.25 6.64
CA GLU A 169 13.78 9.31 6.99
C GLU A 169 14.87 9.42 5.91
N VAL A 170 15.18 10.65 5.53
CA VAL A 170 16.12 11.00 4.47
C VAL A 170 17.16 11.94 5.04
N GLY A 171 18.37 11.41 5.25
CA GLY A 171 19.55 12.21 5.58
C GLY A 171 20.04 13.01 4.36
N VAL A 172 20.41 14.26 4.59
CA VAL A 172 20.86 15.26 3.63
C VAL A 172 22.15 15.87 4.16
N ASN A 173 23.15 15.99 3.29
CA ASN A 173 24.45 16.55 3.66
C ASN A 173 24.41 18.08 3.73
N GLY A 174 25.49 18.69 4.22
CA GLY A 174 25.68 20.15 4.22
C GLY A 174 25.68 20.82 2.83
N ASP A 175 25.65 20.04 1.75
CA ASP A 175 25.47 20.53 0.38
C ASP A 175 23.99 20.53 -0.06
N GLY A 176 23.08 20.12 0.83
CA GLY A 176 21.64 20.01 0.54
C GLY A 176 21.25 18.79 -0.28
N VAL A 177 22.19 17.90 -0.61
CA VAL A 177 21.94 16.67 -1.38
C VAL A 177 21.74 15.48 -0.46
N LYS A 178 20.84 14.57 -0.84
CA LYS A 178 20.64 13.27 -0.17
C LYS A 178 21.97 12.56 0.08
N ALA A 179 22.21 12.15 1.32
CA ALA A 179 23.47 11.51 1.74
C ALA A 179 23.71 10.15 1.07
N ASN A 180 22.65 9.37 0.85
CA ASN A 180 22.75 8.03 0.25
C ASN A 180 22.61 8.09 -1.28
N LYS A 181 23.50 7.44 -2.03
CA LYS A 181 23.40 7.35 -3.49
C LYS A 181 22.24 6.45 -3.97
N LYS A 182 21.80 5.48 -3.15
CA LYS A 182 20.68 4.58 -3.48
C LYS A 182 19.33 5.23 -3.16
N GLY A 183 18.26 4.76 -3.82
CA GLY A 183 16.90 5.19 -3.51
C GLY A 183 16.46 4.70 -2.12
N ILE A 184 15.84 5.57 -1.33
CA ILE A 184 15.35 5.23 0.03
C ILE A 184 13.93 4.70 -0.11
N ARG A 185 13.68 3.47 0.34
CA ARG A 185 12.35 2.85 0.26
C ARG A 185 11.47 3.37 1.40
N LEU A 186 10.26 3.82 1.06
CA LEU A 186 9.25 4.17 2.03
C LEU A 186 8.64 2.88 2.60
N LYS A 187 8.51 2.80 3.91
CA LYS A 187 7.91 1.66 4.62
C LYS A 187 6.75 2.17 5.48
N LYS A 188 5.80 1.29 5.78
CA LYS A 188 4.74 1.61 6.73
C LYS A 188 5.38 1.95 8.08
N SER A 189 4.96 3.05 8.71
CA SER A 189 5.41 3.37 10.07
C SER A 189 4.71 2.43 11.05
N ASP A 190 5.43 1.90 12.03
CA ASP A 190 4.93 0.92 13.00
C ASP A 190 3.73 1.43 13.84
N SER A 191 3.53 2.75 13.91
CA SER A 191 2.41 3.41 14.59
C SER A 191 1.15 3.64 13.74
N SER A 192 1.21 3.36 12.42
CA SER A 192 0.05 3.51 11.54
C SER A 192 -0.68 2.18 11.44
N SER A 193 -1.67 1.99 12.31
CA SER A 193 -2.67 0.92 12.26
C SER A 193 -3.54 1.07 11.00
N SER A 194 -2.97 0.85 9.81
CA SER A 194 -3.80 0.51 8.66
C SER A 194 -4.42 -0.83 9.02
N SER A 195 -5.72 -0.76 9.27
CA SER A 195 -6.59 -1.88 9.57
C SER A 195 -6.15 -3.06 8.72
N SER A 196 -5.61 -4.09 9.39
CA SER A 196 -5.61 -5.41 8.79
C SER A 196 -7.06 -5.60 8.38
N LEU A 197 -7.33 -5.71 7.08
CA LEU A 197 -8.67 -5.91 6.57
C LEU A 197 -9.07 -7.33 6.97
N ARG A 198 -9.46 -7.47 8.23
CA ARG A 198 -10.24 -8.56 8.78
C ARG A 198 -11.63 -8.36 8.21
N SER A 199 -11.76 -8.64 6.92
CA SER A 199 -13.06 -8.90 6.36
C SER A 199 -13.63 -10.06 7.16
N TYR A 200 -14.74 -9.78 7.85
CA TYR A 200 -15.53 -10.76 8.60
C TYR A 200 -16.39 -11.65 7.68
N PHE A 201 -16.31 -11.50 6.35
CA PHE A 201 -17.07 -12.33 5.41
C PHE A 201 -16.83 -13.85 5.51
N PRO A 202 -15.62 -14.39 5.74
CA PRO A 202 -15.44 -15.84 5.80
C PRO A 202 -16.01 -16.44 7.09
N VAL A 203 -16.21 -15.66 8.16
CA VAL A 203 -16.79 -16.19 9.41
C VAL A 203 -18.26 -16.52 9.21
N CYS A 204 -19.04 -15.65 8.57
CA CYS A 204 -20.46 -15.90 8.31
C CYS A 204 -20.68 -17.06 7.33
N VAL A 205 -19.80 -17.22 6.33
CA VAL A 205 -19.88 -18.35 5.39
C VAL A 205 -19.49 -19.66 6.07
N LEU A 206 -18.46 -19.65 6.93
CA LEU A 206 -18.07 -20.83 7.71
C LEU A 206 -19.13 -21.21 8.76
N THR A 207 -19.77 -20.25 9.43
CA THR A 207 -20.85 -20.53 10.38
C THR A 207 -22.09 -21.07 9.69
N ASN A 208 -22.45 -20.55 8.51
CA ASN A 208 -23.57 -21.08 7.73
C ASN A 208 -23.27 -22.47 7.15
N LEU A 209 -22.02 -22.74 6.75
CA LEU A 209 -21.57 -24.06 6.31
C LEU A 209 -21.63 -25.07 7.46
N LEU A 210 -21.13 -24.70 8.65
CA LEU A 210 -21.17 -25.56 9.84
C LEU A 210 -22.60 -25.79 10.35
N ALA A 211 -23.47 -24.79 10.29
CA ALA A 211 -24.89 -24.94 10.62
C ALA A 211 -25.60 -25.90 9.63
N PHE A 212 -25.28 -25.82 8.35
CA PHE A 212 -25.81 -26.75 7.34
C PHE A 212 -25.37 -28.20 7.60
N PHE A 213 -24.11 -28.42 8.00
CA PHE A 213 -23.61 -29.73 8.41
C PHE A 213 -24.13 -30.22 9.77
N ALA A 214 -24.67 -29.34 10.62
CA ALA A 214 -25.29 -29.72 11.89
C ALA A 214 -26.79 -30.05 11.76
N ILE A 215 -27.44 -29.61 10.68
CA ILE A 215 -28.87 -29.79 10.41
C ILE A 215 -29.12 -31.00 9.47
N CYS A 216 -28.15 -31.38 8.65
CA CYS A 216 -28.16 -32.58 7.82
C CYS A 216 -27.57 -33.80 8.56
#